data_AF-A0A535AQ59-F1
#
_entry.id   AF-A0A535AQ59-F1
#
_cell.length_a   1.000
_cell.length_b   1.000
_cell.length_c   1.000
_cell.angle_alpha   90.00
_cell.angle_beta   90.00
_cell.angle_gamma   90.00
#
_symmetry.space_group_name_H-M   'P 1'
#
loop_
_entity.id
_entity.type
_entity.pdbx_description
1 polymer ?
#
loop_
_entity_poly.entity_id
_entity_poly.type
_entity_poly.pdbx_seq_one_letter_code
_entity_poly.pdbx_strand_id
1 'polypeptide(L)'
;MGTTAQKRMAIYCIRDLKLDDKNSLWVFLKLLQDDDPTVRVAAVTSLKTRSDVDANGRQLLLRLFVEDQDLRVRNAAAITLAQLGSPSEEFVSALNKADTNENPQIRKAAAAALAILQNKRSAPSGS
;
A
#
# COMPACT_ATOMS: atom_id res chain seq x y z
N MET A 1 18.20 7.51 -17.97
CA MET A 1 17.98 6.74 -16.73
C MET A 1 18.50 7.56 -15.57
N GLY A 2 17.61 8.02 -14.67
CA GLY A 2 18.03 8.83 -13.52
C GLY A 2 18.74 7.96 -12.48
N THR A 3 19.79 8.49 -11.86
CA THR A 3 20.57 7.79 -10.83
C THR A 3 19.69 7.45 -9.62
N THR A 4 20.04 6.44 -8.81
CA THR A 4 19.32 6.08 -7.57
C THR A 4 19.14 7.28 -6.64
N ALA A 5 20.09 8.22 -6.63
CA ALA A 5 20.00 9.49 -5.92
C ALA A 5 18.93 10.43 -6.50
N GLN A 6 18.85 10.55 -7.83
CA GLN A 6 17.79 11.34 -8.49
C GLN A 6 16.41 10.72 -8.30
N LYS A 7 16.30 9.38 -8.34
CA LYS A 7 15.05 8.67 -8.01
C LYS A 7 14.63 8.95 -6.57
N ARG A 8 15.54 8.82 -5.59
CA ARG A 8 15.27 9.15 -4.18
C ARG A 8 14.90 10.62 -3.98
N MET A 9 15.60 11.55 -4.61
CA MET A 9 15.32 12.98 -4.52
C MET A 9 13.92 13.30 -5.08
N ALA A 10 13.59 12.75 -6.25
CA ALA A 10 12.26 12.90 -6.86
C ALA A 10 11.18 12.34 -5.92
N ILE A 11 11.43 11.22 -5.27
CA ILE A 11 10.50 10.62 -4.30
C ILE A 11 10.28 11.48 -3.07
N TYR A 12 11.35 12.06 -2.50
CA TYR A 12 11.20 12.99 -1.37
C TYR A 12 10.42 14.23 -1.79
N CYS A 13 10.74 14.81 -2.95
CA CYS A 13 9.99 15.94 -3.49
C CYS A 13 8.51 15.59 -3.70
N ILE A 14 8.21 14.42 -4.26
CA ILE A 14 6.83 14.01 -4.55
C ILE A 14 6.06 13.66 -3.25
N ARG A 15 6.71 13.09 -2.23
CA ARG A 15 6.09 12.83 -0.93
C ARG A 15 5.72 14.13 -0.20
N ASP A 16 6.55 15.16 -0.32
CA ASP A 16 6.32 16.46 0.32
C ASP A 16 5.36 17.37 -0.44
N LEU A 17 5.26 17.22 -1.77
CA LEU A 17 4.53 18.17 -2.61
C LEU A 17 3.00 18.09 -2.52
N LYS A 18 2.39 17.21 -1.69
CA LYS A 18 0.93 17.06 -1.58
C LYS A 18 0.23 17.09 -2.96
N LEU A 19 0.82 16.43 -3.95
CA LEU A 19 0.26 16.45 -5.30
C LEU A 19 -1.00 15.59 -5.31
N ASP A 20 -2.18 16.21 -5.29
CA ASP A 20 -3.46 15.50 -5.32
C ASP A 20 -3.95 15.22 -6.75
N ASP A 21 -3.22 15.69 -7.78
CA ASP A 21 -3.68 15.61 -9.15
C ASP A 21 -3.59 14.20 -9.76
N LYS A 22 -4.34 13.99 -10.84
CA LYS A 22 -4.42 12.68 -11.53
C LYS A 22 -3.09 12.20 -12.10
N ASN A 23 -2.21 13.11 -12.54
CA ASN A 23 -0.91 12.70 -13.08
C ASN A 23 -0.03 12.13 -11.96
N SER A 24 -0.13 12.71 -10.76
CA SER A 24 0.59 12.22 -9.59
C SER A 24 0.11 10.84 -9.15
N LEU A 25 -1.20 10.57 -9.18
CA LEU A 25 -1.73 9.21 -8.97
C LEU A 25 -1.10 8.20 -9.95
N TRP A 26 -1.10 8.51 -11.25
CA TRP A 26 -0.53 7.63 -12.27
C TRP A 26 0.95 7.36 -12.03
N VAL A 27 1.72 8.39 -11.67
CA VAL A 27 3.15 8.25 -11.33
C VAL A 27 3.32 7.31 -10.14
N PHE A 28 2.54 7.46 -9.07
CA PHE A 28 2.63 6.57 -7.92
C PHE A 28 2.32 5.12 -8.27
N LEU A 29 1.25 4.87 -9.05
CA LEU A 29 0.88 3.53 -9.49
C LEU A 29 1.99 2.89 -10.35
N LYS A 30 2.69 3.68 -11.16
CA LYS A 30 3.85 3.21 -11.91
C LYS A 30 5.04 2.87 -11.00
N LEU A 31 5.31 3.69 -10.00
CA LEU A 31 6.41 3.50 -9.05
C LEU A 31 6.21 2.30 -8.09
N LEU A 32 4.98 1.77 -7.98
CA LEU A 32 4.72 0.50 -7.29
C LEU A 32 5.49 -0.69 -7.89
N GLN A 33 5.98 -0.57 -9.14
CA GLN A 33 6.71 -1.62 -9.84
C GLN A 33 8.20 -1.30 -10.03
N ASP A 34 8.74 -0.28 -9.35
CA ASP A 34 10.18 0.06 -9.47
C ASP A 34 11.05 -1.04 -8.84
N ASP A 35 12.24 -1.26 -9.40
CA ASP A 35 13.19 -2.26 -8.93
C ASP A 35 13.69 -1.98 -7.50
N ASP A 36 13.82 -0.70 -7.11
CA ASP A 36 14.27 -0.33 -5.76
C ASP A 36 13.10 -0.40 -4.76
N PRO A 37 13.17 -1.27 -3.73
CA PRO A 37 12.11 -1.39 -2.73
C PRO A 37 11.86 -0.10 -1.95
N THR A 38 12.85 0.77 -1.82
CA THR A 38 12.71 2.09 -1.19
C THR A 38 11.74 2.96 -1.98
N VAL A 39 11.77 2.85 -3.31
CA VAL A 39 10.89 3.56 -4.23
C VAL A 39 9.47 3.03 -4.10
N ARG A 40 9.31 1.70 -4.09
CA ARG A 40 8.01 1.06 -3.89
C ARG A 40 7.37 1.45 -2.56
N VAL A 41 8.13 1.41 -1.45
CA VAL A 41 7.63 1.86 -0.13
C VAL A 41 7.13 3.30 -0.17
N ALA A 42 7.88 4.20 -0.80
CA ALA A 42 7.49 5.60 -0.86
C ALA A 42 6.24 5.81 -1.71
N ALA A 43 6.14 5.13 -2.85
CA ALA A 43 4.95 5.15 -3.69
C ALA A 43 3.71 4.65 -2.92
N VAL A 44 3.82 3.52 -2.23
CA VAL A 44 2.73 2.98 -1.38
C VAL A 44 2.33 3.95 -0.28
N THR A 45 3.30 4.62 0.35
CA THR A 45 3.04 5.59 1.43
C THR A 45 2.35 6.84 0.90
N SER A 46 2.70 7.30 -0.30
CA SER A 46 2.04 8.45 -0.94
C SER A 46 0.59 8.17 -1.33
N LEU A 47 0.23 6.90 -1.58
CA LEU A 47 -1.15 6.49 -1.87
C LEU A 47 -2.02 6.41 -0.61
N LYS A 48 -1.44 6.41 0.59
CA LYS A 48 -2.11 6.19 1.88
C LYS A 48 -3.26 7.17 2.17
N THR A 49 -3.09 8.43 1.80
CA THR A 49 -4.06 9.51 2.08
C THR A 49 -4.88 9.91 0.86
N ARG A 50 -4.79 9.15 -0.24
CA ARG A 50 -5.47 9.47 -1.51
C ARG A 50 -6.85 8.86 -1.54
N SER A 51 -7.87 9.67 -1.80
CA SER A 51 -9.25 9.21 -1.97
C SER A 51 -9.58 8.73 -3.39
N ASP A 52 -8.74 9.05 -4.37
CA ASP A 52 -8.93 8.77 -5.79
C ASP A 52 -8.28 7.46 -6.26
N VAL A 53 -7.82 6.62 -5.32
CA VAL A 53 -7.30 5.29 -5.64
C VAL A 53 -8.44 4.37 -6.07
N ASP A 54 -8.46 4.04 -7.36
CA ASP A 54 -9.46 3.18 -7.98
C ASP A 54 -9.27 1.69 -7.61
N ALA A 55 -10.08 0.82 -8.22
CA ALA A 55 -9.99 -0.63 -7.99
C ALA A 55 -8.66 -1.21 -8.47
N ASN A 56 -8.12 -0.71 -9.60
CA ASN A 56 -6.86 -1.16 -10.16
C ASN A 56 -5.68 -0.83 -9.23
N GLY A 57 -5.64 0.39 -8.70
CA GLY A 57 -4.63 0.80 -7.72
C GLY A 57 -4.68 -0.04 -6.44
N ARG A 58 -5.90 -0.35 -5.96
CA ARG A 58 -6.10 -1.27 -4.82
C ARG A 58 -5.62 -2.68 -5.13
N GLN A 59 -5.83 -3.19 -6.34
CA GLN A 59 -5.35 -4.52 -6.74
C GLN A 59 -3.81 -4.58 -6.82
N LEU A 60 -3.16 -3.53 -7.31
CA LEU A 60 -1.69 -3.42 -7.32
C LEU A 60 -1.13 -3.43 -5.89
N LEU A 61 -1.73 -2.66 -4.98
CA LEU A 61 -1.36 -2.67 -3.57
C LEU A 61 -1.54 -4.05 -2.95
N LEU A 62 -2.65 -4.75 -3.26
CA LEU A 62 -2.87 -6.11 -2.77
C LEU A 62 -1.79 -7.07 -3.27
N ARG A 63 -1.40 -6.96 -4.55
CA ARG A 63 -0.31 -7.76 -5.11
C ARG A 63 1.01 -7.52 -4.38
N LEU A 64 1.36 -6.27 -4.10
CA LEU A 64 2.56 -5.94 -3.33
C LEU A 64 2.52 -6.52 -1.92
N PHE A 65 1.35 -6.47 -1.27
CA PHE A 65 1.18 -7.07 0.05
C PHE A 65 1.44 -8.59 0.03
N VAL A 66 0.97 -9.30 -1.00
CA VAL A 66 1.10 -10.77 -1.10
C VAL A 66 2.50 -11.18 -1.58
N GLU A 67 2.98 -10.59 -2.67
CA GLU A 67 4.06 -11.13 -3.51
C GLU A 67 5.40 -10.37 -3.39
N ASP A 68 5.41 -9.15 -2.84
CA ASP A 68 6.66 -8.37 -2.79
C ASP A 68 7.73 -9.05 -1.93
N GLN A 69 8.98 -8.99 -2.37
CA GLN A 69 10.12 -9.61 -1.69
C GLN A 69 10.59 -8.80 -0.48
N ASP A 70 10.34 -7.49 -0.45
CA ASP A 70 10.76 -6.61 0.63
C ASP A 70 9.64 -6.46 1.68
N LEU A 71 9.93 -6.89 2.91
CA LEU A 71 8.97 -6.84 4.03
C LEU A 71 8.43 -5.43 4.31
N ARG A 72 9.22 -4.37 4.08
CA ARG A 72 8.78 -2.99 4.29
C ARG A 72 7.71 -2.61 3.28
N VAL A 73 7.85 -3.05 2.03
CA VAL A 73 6.82 -2.83 0.98
C VAL A 73 5.53 -3.54 1.35
N ARG A 74 5.62 -4.80 1.79
CA ARG A 74 4.45 -5.61 2.19
C ARG A 74 3.69 -4.94 3.34
N ASN A 75 4.40 -4.52 4.39
CA ASN A 75 3.81 -3.84 5.54
C ASN A 75 3.19 -2.49 5.16
N ALA A 76 3.87 -1.70 4.32
CA ALA A 76 3.32 -0.45 3.83
C ALA A 76 2.02 -0.67 3.04
N ALA A 77 1.98 -1.70 2.18
CA ALA A 77 0.81 -1.99 1.35
C ALA A 77 -0.40 -2.41 2.19
N ALA A 78 -0.19 -3.26 3.20
CA ALA A 78 -1.20 -3.63 4.19
C ALA A 78 -1.81 -2.40 4.88
N ILE A 79 -0.95 -1.51 5.39
CA ILE A 79 -1.39 -0.28 6.09
C ILE A 79 -2.17 0.62 5.13
N THR A 80 -1.65 0.87 3.94
CA THR A 80 -2.29 1.72 2.93
C THR A 80 -3.68 1.19 2.57
N LEU A 81 -3.81 -0.11 2.28
CA LEU A 81 -5.11 -0.73 1.96
C LEU A 81 -6.14 -0.60 3.10
N ALA A 82 -5.72 -0.79 4.35
CA ALA A 82 -6.60 -0.61 5.49
C ALA A 82 -7.03 0.87 5.67
N GLN A 83 -6.15 1.81 5.33
CA GLN A 83 -6.44 3.24 5.44
C GLN A 83 -7.35 3.76 4.34
N LEU A 84 -7.28 3.22 3.12
CA LEU A 84 -8.17 3.55 2.01
C LEU A 84 -9.66 3.22 2.27
N GLY A 85 -10.00 2.57 3.37
CA GLY A 85 -11.30 2.74 4.04
C GLY A 85 -12.50 2.04 3.41
N SER A 86 -12.29 1.20 2.41
CA SER A 86 -13.28 0.21 1.99
C SER A 86 -12.51 -1.05 1.63
N PRO A 87 -12.21 -1.92 2.61
CA PRO A 87 -11.70 -3.23 2.30
C PRO A 87 -12.78 -3.92 1.47
N SER A 88 -12.58 -4.02 0.15
CA SER A 88 -13.49 -4.79 -0.69
C SER A 88 -13.51 -6.24 -0.19
N GLU A 89 -14.56 -7.00 -0.50
CA GLU A 89 -14.62 -8.40 -0.10
C GLU A 89 -13.40 -9.19 -0.61
N GLU A 90 -12.87 -8.83 -1.78
CA GLU A 90 -11.66 -9.40 -2.33
C GLU A 90 -10.43 -9.10 -1.46
N PHE A 91 -10.33 -7.90 -0.89
CA PHE A 91 -9.24 -7.55 0.01
C PHE A 91 -9.31 -8.34 1.33
N VAL A 92 -10.50 -8.43 1.93
CA VAL A 92 -10.70 -9.24 3.16
C VAL A 92 -10.42 -10.72 2.89
N SER A 93 -10.89 -11.25 1.77
CA SER A 93 -10.65 -12.63 1.35
C SER A 93 -9.16 -12.91 1.12
N ALA A 94 -8.45 -11.99 0.48
CA ALA A 94 -7.01 -12.11 0.27
C ALA A 94 -6.22 -12.03 1.59
N LEU A 95 -6.63 -11.18 2.54
CA LEU A 95 -6.04 -11.16 3.88
C LEU A 95 -6.27 -12.47 4.63
N ASN A 96 -7.48 -13.03 4.58
CA ASN A 96 -7.79 -14.32 5.21
C ASN A 96 -6.96 -15.46 4.61
N LYS A 97 -6.75 -15.47 3.28
CA LYS A 97 -5.86 -16.43 2.62
C LYS A 97 -4.39 -16.22 2.99
N ALA A 98 -3.96 -14.96 3.15
CA ALA A 98 -2.61 -14.64 3.56
C ALA A 98 -2.35 -15.02 5.03
N ASP A 99 -3.37 -14.98 5.87
CA ASP A 99 -3.31 -15.39 7.29
C ASP A 99 -3.12 -16.90 7.48
N THR A 100 -3.59 -17.72 6.53
CA THR A 100 -3.36 -19.17 6.51
C THR A 100 -2.15 -19.60 5.67
N ASN A 101 -1.38 -18.65 5.15
CA ASN A 101 -0.23 -18.94 4.28
C ASN A 101 0.90 -19.66 5.04
N GLU A 102 1.59 -20.60 4.40
CA GLU A 102 2.69 -21.34 5.04
C GLU A 102 3.87 -20.45 5.43
N ASN A 103 4.10 -19.37 4.67
CA ASN A 103 5.18 -18.43 4.95
C ASN A 103 4.83 -17.54 6.16
N PRO A 104 5.57 -17.63 7.27
CA PRO A 104 5.29 -16.88 8.50
C PRO A 104 5.29 -15.36 8.31
N GLN A 105 6.03 -14.84 7.34
CA GLN A 105 6.07 -13.41 7.04
C GLN A 105 4.78 -12.94 6.39
N ILE A 106 4.17 -13.76 5.53
CA ILE A 106 2.87 -13.47 4.90
C ILE A 106 1.77 -13.46 5.96
N ARG A 107 1.76 -14.46 6.86
CA ARG A 107 0.80 -14.49 7.97
C ARG A 107 0.90 -13.28 8.90
N LYS A 108 2.11 -12.92 9.33
CA LYS A 108 2.29 -11.76 10.23
C LYS A 108 1.80 -10.46 9.60
N ALA A 109 2.07 -10.25 8.32
CA ALA A 109 1.60 -9.06 7.60
C ALA A 109 0.06 -9.06 7.46
N ALA A 110 -0.54 -10.22 7.20
CA ALA A 110 -1.99 -10.39 7.13
C ALA A 110 -2.68 -10.11 8.48
N ALA A 111 -2.18 -10.70 9.56
CA ALA A 111 -2.69 -10.47 10.91
C ALA A 111 -2.62 -8.99 11.30
N ALA A 112 -1.53 -8.29 10.96
CA ALA A 112 -1.40 -6.86 11.20
C ALA A 112 -2.45 -6.05 10.41
N ALA A 113 -2.66 -6.37 9.13
CA ALA A 113 -3.66 -5.71 8.29
C ALA A 113 -5.09 -5.94 8.81
N LEU A 114 -5.42 -7.18 9.19
CA LEU A 114 -6.72 -7.56 9.76
C LEU A 114 -6.98 -6.84 11.08
N ALA A 115 -5.98 -6.72 11.97
CA ALA A 115 -6.11 -5.97 13.22
C ALA A 115 -6.43 -4.48 12.97
N ILE A 116 -5.80 -3.86 11.96
CA ILE A 116 -6.10 -2.46 11.59
C ILE A 116 -7.54 -2.35 11.05
N LEU A 117 -7.97 -3.29 10.21
CA LEU A 117 -9.35 -3.31 9.70
C LEU A 117 -10.38 -3.48 10.81
N GLN A 118 -10.12 -4.41 11.75
CA GLN A 118 -10.97 -4.61 12.92
C GLN A 118 -11.05 -3.33 13.75
N ASN A 119 -9.92 -2.73 14.13
CA ASN A 119 -9.92 -1.46 14.86
C ASN A 119 -10.68 -0.34 14.14
N LYS A 120 -10.61 -0.27 12.81
CA LYS A 120 -11.34 0.74 12.03
C LYS A 120 -12.85 0.46 11.97
N ARG A 121 -13.26 -0.81 12.02
CA ARG A 121 -14.66 -1.24 12.07
C ARG A 121 -15.24 -1.16 13.49
N SER A 122 -14.40 -1.30 14.51
CA SER A 122 -14.71 -1.20 15.93
C SER A 122 -14.68 0.24 16.46
N ALA A 123 -14.01 1.16 15.75
CA ALA A 123 -14.13 2.58 16.03
C ALA A 123 -15.61 2.95 15.83
N PRO A 124 -16.31 3.45 16.87
CA PRO A 124 -17.68 3.90 16.70
C PRO A 124 -17.66 4.97 15.62
N SER A 125 -18.56 4.84 14.64
CA SER A 125 -18.96 5.92 13.77
C SER A 125 -19.45 7.05 14.70
N GLY A 126 -18.54 7.90 15.14
CA GLY A 126 -18.82 9.00 16.03
C GLY A 126 -19.59 10.06 15.26
N SER A 127 -20.86 10.22 15.67
CA SER A 127 -21.72 11.41 15.64
C SER A 127 -21.67 12.34 14.42
#